data_AF-A0A933ZY57-F1
#
_entry.id   AF-A0A933ZY57-F1
#
_cell.length_a   1.000
_cell.length_b   1.000
_cell.length_c   1.000
_cell.angle_alpha   90.00
_cell.angle_beta   90.00
_cell.angle_gamma   90.00
#
_symmetry.space_group_name_H-M   'P 1'
#
loop_
_entity.id
_entity.type
_entity.pdbx_description
1 polymer ?
#
loop_
_entity_poly.entity_id
_entity_poly.type
_entity_poly.pdbx_seq_one_letter_code
_entity_poly.pdbx_strand_id
1 'polypeptide(L)'
;MVRLSILGFAVLLASCGSGLVDNGELTYTGGSELRTDLVLQFVNCADATVEVLDNDVGLDSRAAKGIVDHVHGADGALGTGDDNPFDTVDELDAIAYVGTPAIAAIEKFAVAKYGSTPTPDPTPSTGEKVTVESVTFSDAEVAEVLDLLNNRFDAEMPKVGLSSSAYFSLHDAPRPFTSIQQVAATKNVGTVALTALKRYVDSQLIPGPTPEPDPSGCVATGGTYDTVKFTQVEECHAVDFMNRARFSEMGALPDKGRLVAYQGKPRLADGSRTWATAAEYANSSGIGTTAVAAVKSAAASWTANGLPYDTVATTWANRSKLLNGPVAFNRVYATKMLPDSAHSGFQCAEIRDTPTAPNYLNLCVPRYICEGAICFPEGVGGYVAADGKLRSGTGNWELVSNGLVYKLANSP
;
A
#
# COMPACT_ATOMS: atom_id res chain seq x y z
N MET A 1 33.45 -37.19 -22.74
CA MET A 1 32.38 -36.70 -23.64
C MET A 1 31.12 -37.40 -23.15
N VAL A 2 30.12 -36.76 -22.54
CA VAL A 2 29.40 -35.53 -22.90
C VAL A 2 29.02 -34.81 -21.59
N ARG A 3 29.20 -33.47 -21.55
CA ARG A 3 28.70 -32.62 -20.45
C ARG A 3 27.24 -32.29 -20.77
N LEU A 4 26.33 -32.60 -19.84
CA LEU A 4 24.92 -32.24 -19.91
C LEU A 4 24.76 -30.85 -19.27
N SER A 5 24.55 -29.82 -20.09
CA SER A 5 24.29 -28.46 -19.65
C SER A 5 22.80 -28.31 -19.31
N ILE A 6 22.49 -28.00 -18.06
CA ILE A 6 21.16 -27.59 -17.61
C ILE A 6 21.04 -26.09 -17.88
N LEU A 7 20.24 -25.71 -18.89
CA LEU A 7 19.81 -24.33 -19.09
C LEU A 7 18.71 -24.02 -18.08
N GLY A 8 18.91 -23.00 -17.25
CA GLY A 8 17.90 -22.48 -16.34
C GLY A 8 16.76 -21.80 -17.11
N PHE A 9 15.54 -22.26 -16.89
CA PHE A 9 14.31 -21.65 -17.38
C PHE A 9 13.99 -20.45 -16.46
N ALA A 10 13.99 -19.24 -17.00
CA ALA A 10 13.50 -18.06 -16.30
C ALA A 10 11.96 -18.13 -16.28
N VAL A 11 11.38 -18.20 -15.08
CA VAL A 11 9.93 -18.13 -14.88
C VAL A 11 9.53 -16.65 -14.91
N LEU A 12 8.91 -16.21 -16.00
CA LEU A 12 8.21 -14.92 -16.09
C LEU A 12 6.84 -15.10 -15.45
N LEU A 13 6.61 -14.47 -14.29
CA LEU A 13 5.29 -14.41 -13.65
C LEU A 13 4.48 -13.27 -14.29
N ALA A 14 3.64 -13.60 -15.27
CA ALA A 14 2.60 -12.70 -15.77
C ALA A 14 1.37 -12.79 -14.85
N SER A 15 0.87 -11.65 -14.37
CA SER A 15 -0.34 -11.57 -13.54
C SER A 15 -1.58 -11.87 -14.37
N CYS A 16 -2.43 -12.78 -13.92
CA CYS A 16 -3.67 -13.16 -14.60
C CYS A 16 -4.73 -12.06 -14.41
N GLY A 17 -5.22 -11.48 -15.53
CA GLY A 17 -6.08 -10.30 -15.55
C GLY A 17 -7.43 -10.53 -14.86
N SER A 18 -7.81 -9.62 -13.95
CA SER A 18 -9.06 -9.68 -13.20
C SER A 18 -10.12 -8.81 -13.87
N GLY A 19 -10.91 -9.43 -14.75
CA GLY A 19 -12.10 -8.84 -15.36
C GLY A 19 -13.13 -9.92 -15.61
N LEU A 20 -13.70 -10.50 -14.54
CA LEU A 20 -14.77 -11.50 -14.67
C LEU A 20 -16.12 -10.83 -14.37
N VAL A 21 -17.05 -10.89 -15.32
CA VAL A 21 -18.43 -10.46 -15.14
C VAL A 21 -19.31 -11.71 -15.18
N ASP A 22 -19.90 -12.08 -14.04
CA ASP A 22 -20.82 -13.21 -13.92
C ASP A 22 -22.12 -12.95 -14.72
N ASN A 23 -22.42 -13.79 -15.72
CA ASN A 23 -23.53 -13.59 -16.65
C ASN A 23 -24.26 -14.88 -17.08
N GLY A 24 -24.26 -15.97 -16.29
CA GLY A 24 -25.11 -17.11 -16.67
C GLY A 24 -24.97 -18.38 -15.84
N GLU A 25 -26.06 -18.78 -15.21
CA GLU A 25 -26.21 -20.06 -14.50
C GLU A 25 -26.29 -21.22 -15.53
N LEU A 26 -25.15 -21.83 -15.83
CA LEU A 26 -25.10 -23.12 -16.54
C LEU A 26 -25.45 -24.24 -15.55
N THR A 27 -26.62 -24.83 -15.71
CA THR A 27 -27.04 -25.99 -14.89
C THR A 27 -26.36 -27.27 -15.38
N TYR A 28 -25.38 -27.74 -14.60
CA TYR A 28 -24.70 -29.02 -14.83
C TYR A 28 -25.51 -30.19 -14.24
N THR A 29 -25.79 -31.22 -15.04
CA THR A 29 -26.57 -32.42 -14.63
C THR A 29 -25.87 -33.35 -13.62
N GLY A 30 -24.74 -32.94 -13.04
CA GLY A 30 -23.93 -33.74 -12.10
C GLY A 30 -24.12 -33.43 -10.61
N GLY A 31 -24.98 -32.48 -10.22
CA GLY A 31 -25.34 -32.25 -8.81
C GLY A 31 -24.38 -31.41 -7.97
N SER A 32 -23.25 -30.95 -8.52
CA SER A 32 -22.46 -29.85 -7.96
C SER A 32 -22.53 -28.64 -8.89
N GLU A 33 -22.70 -27.44 -8.34
CA GLU A 33 -22.60 -26.20 -9.11
C GLU A 33 -21.18 -26.07 -9.69
N LEU A 34 -21.09 -25.76 -10.98
CA LEU A 34 -19.84 -25.52 -11.69
C LEU A 34 -19.13 -24.31 -11.09
N ARG A 35 -17.87 -24.45 -10.70
CA ARG A 35 -17.00 -23.36 -10.22
C ARG A 35 -16.49 -22.51 -11.38
N THR A 36 -17.40 -21.75 -11.98
CA THR A 36 -17.15 -20.88 -13.15
C THR A 36 -16.02 -19.88 -12.90
N ASP A 37 -15.90 -19.39 -11.66
CA ASP A 37 -14.82 -18.53 -11.18
C ASP A 37 -13.43 -19.17 -11.39
N LEU A 38 -13.27 -20.42 -10.94
CA LEU A 38 -12.00 -21.14 -11.03
C LEU A 38 -11.69 -21.57 -12.47
N VAL A 39 -12.72 -21.93 -13.24
CA VAL A 39 -12.58 -22.25 -14.66
C VAL A 39 -12.01 -21.06 -15.43
N LEU A 40 -12.66 -19.89 -15.31
CA LEU A 40 -12.23 -18.68 -16.02
C LEU A 40 -10.89 -18.16 -15.49
N GLN A 41 -10.66 -18.22 -14.18
CA GLN A 41 -9.37 -17.88 -13.59
C GLN A 41 -8.24 -18.71 -14.19
N PHE A 42 -8.44 -20.01 -14.36
CA PHE A 42 -7.40 -20.89 -14.90
C PHE A 42 -7.16 -20.63 -16.39
N VAL A 43 -8.19 -20.64 -17.24
CA VAL A 43 -8.00 -20.54 -18.70
C VAL A 43 -7.44 -19.20 -19.16
N ASN A 44 -7.66 -18.13 -18.39
CA ASN A 44 -7.11 -16.80 -18.67
C ASN A 44 -5.70 -16.59 -18.10
N CYS A 45 -5.07 -17.64 -17.58
CA CYS A 45 -3.79 -17.55 -16.88
C CYS A 45 -2.63 -18.06 -17.72
N ALA A 46 -1.42 -17.52 -17.49
CA ALA A 46 -0.20 -17.92 -18.22
C ALA A 46 0.12 -19.43 -18.10
N ASP A 47 -0.42 -20.07 -17.08
CA ASP A 47 -0.30 -21.50 -16.83
C ASP A 47 -1.19 -22.37 -17.72
N ALA A 48 -2.20 -21.82 -18.38
CA ALA A 48 -3.09 -22.55 -19.29
C ALA A 48 -2.47 -22.70 -20.67
N THR A 49 -1.27 -23.27 -20.75
CA THR A 49 -0.61 -23.55 -22.04
C THR A 49 -1.30 -24.69 -22.78
N VAL A 50 -1.04 -24.81 -24.09
CA VAL A 50 -1.57 -25.91 -24.90
C VAL A 50 -1.15 -27.25 -24.30
N GLU A 51 0.08 -27.38 -23.82
CA GLU A 51 0.59 -28.61 -23.21
C GLU A 51 -0.12 -28.96 -21.90
N VAL A 52 -0.43 -27.96 -21.05
CA VAL A 52 -1.15 -28.19 -19.79
C VAL A 52 -2.59 -28.57 -20.07
N LEU A 53 -3.27 -27.86 -20.98
CA LEU A 53 -4.65 -28.13 -21.36
C LEU A 53 -4.79 -29.49 -22.09
N ASP A 54 -3.85 -29.89 -22.93
CA ASP A 54 -3.86 -31.17 -23.63
C ASP A 54 -3.46 -32.31 -22.68
N ASN A 55 -2.28 -32.24 -22.05
CA ASN A 55 -1.72 -33.39 -21.33
C ASN A 55 -2.19 -33.52 -19.88
N ASP A 56 -2.29 -32.40 -19.15
CA ASP A 56 -2.58 -32.43 -17.71
C ASP A 56 -4.08 -32.36 -17.42
N VAL A 57 -4.80 -31.51 -18.18
CA VAL A 57 -6.27 -31.41 -18.11
C VAL A 57 -6.92 -32.53 -18.92
N GLY A 58 -6.29 -32.98 -20.01
CA GLY A 58 -6.79 -34.07 -20.85
C GLY A 58 -7.77 -33.62 -21.94
N LEU A 59 -7.64 -32.41 -22.47
CA LEU A 59 -8.49 -31.90 -23.55
C LEU A 59 -8.09 -32.44 -24.92
N ASP A 60 -9.00 -32.37 -25.89
CA ASP A 60 -8.62 -32.56 -27.30
C ASP A 60 -7.63 -31.45 -27.71
N SER A 61 -6.54 -31.81 -28.39
CA SER A 61 -5.49 -30.86 -28.77
C SER A 61 -6.01 -29.67 -29.61
N ARG A 62 -7.12 -29.84 -30.35
CA ARG A 62 -7.78 -28.74 -31.07
C ARG A 62 -8.52 -27.79 -30.13
N ALA A 63 -9.14 -28.33 -29.09
CA ALA A 63 -9.79 -27.54 -28.04
C ALA A 63 -8.74 -26.76 -27.24
N ALA A 64 -7.68 -27.43 -26.78
CA ALA A 64 -6.56 -26.79 -26.06
C ALA A 64 -5.93 -25.65 -26.88
N LYS A 65 -5.66 -25.89 -28.17
CA LYS A 65 -5.16 -24.84 -29.06
C LYS A 65 -6.16 -23.70 -29.26
N GLY A 66 -7.45 -24.01 -29.45
CA GLY A 66 -8.49 -23.00 -29.63
C GLY A 66 -8.65 -22.08 -28.42
N ILE A 67 -8.53 -22.61 -27.21
CA ILE A 67 -8.56 -21.84 -25.95
C ILE A 67 -7.37 -20.86 -25.90
N VAL A 68 -6.14 -21.35 -26.13
CA VAL A 68 -4.94 -20.51 -26.07
C VAL A 68 -4.91 -19.45 -27.18
N ASP A 69 -5.27 -19.83 -28.41
CA ASP A 69 -5.33 -18.90 -29.55
C ASP A 69 -6.39 -17.80 -29.33
N HIS A 70 -7.47 -18.11 -28.62
CA HIS A 70 -8.47 -17.11 -28.25
C HIS A 70 -7.89 -16.10 -27.24
N VAL A 71 -7.27 -16.59 -26.17
CA VAL A 71 -6.74 -15.73 -25.09
C VAL A 71 -5.56 -14.88 -25.57
N HIS A 72 -4.64 -15.44 -26.35
CA HIS A 72 -3.39 -14.77 -26.77
C HIS A 72 -3.51 -13.93 -28.05
N GLY A 73 -4.70 -13.85 -28.64
CA GLY A 73 -4.89 -13.08 -29.87
C GLY A 73 -4.07 -13.57 -31.08
N ALA A 74 -3.84 -12.67 -32.02
CA ALA A 74 -3.23 -12.98 -33.31
C ALA A 74 -1.70 -13.12 -33.23
N ASP A 75 -1.06 -12.45 -32.28
CA ASP A 75 0.39 -12.52 -32.10
C ASP A 75 0.86 -13.75 -31.31
N GLY A 76 -0.08 -14.43 -30.63
CA GLY A 76 0.15 -15.69 -29.91
C GLY A 76 0.92 -15.52 -28.60
N ALA A 77 1.12 -14.30 -28.12
CA ALA A 77 1.86 -13.99 -26.91
C ALA A 77 0.94 -13.36 -25.86
N LEU A 78 0.84 -14.00 -24.69
CA LEU A 78 0.08 -13.45 -23.56
C LEU A 78 0.70 -12.15 -23.03
N GLY A 79 -0.14 -11.19 -22.67
CA GLY A 79 0.20 -9.88 -22.12
C GLY A 79 0.33 -8.78 -23.18
N THR A 80 -0.20 -9.00 -24.39
CA THR A 80 -0.12 -8.08 -25.52
C THR A 80 -1.46 -7.37 -25.76
N GLY A 81 -1.50 -6.43 -26.71
CA GLY A 81 -2.67 -5.58 -26.91
C GLY A 81 -3.87 -6.26 -27.57
N ASP A 82 -3.66 -7.45 -28.14
CA ASP A 82 -4.66 -8.25 -28.84
C ASP A 82 -5.14 -9.48 -28.06
N ASP A 83 -4.73 -9.61 -26.80
CA ASP A 83 -5.28 -10.61 -25.88
C ASP A 83 -6.81 -10.45 -25.73
N ASN A 84 -7.52 -11.58 -25.69
CA ASN A 84 -8.97 -11.63 -25.47
C ASN A 84 -9.29 -12.66 -24.38
N PRO A 85 -9.22 -12.29 -23.08
CA PRO A 85 -9.58 -13.22 -22.00
C PRO A 85 -11.06 -13.60 -22.09
N PHE A 86 -11.38 -14.84 -21.70
CA PHE A 86 -12.76 -15.28 -21.59
C PHE A 86 -13.48 -14.51 -20.47
N ASP A 87 -14.58 -13.85 -20.80
CA ASP A 87 -15.42 -13.16 -19.82
C ASP A 87 -16.42 -14.13 -19.18
N THR A 88 -16.81 -15.19 -19.90
CA THR A 88 -17.87 -16.13 -19.50
C THR A 88 -17.56 -17.57 -19.88
N VAL A 89 -18.16 -18.53 -19.17
CA VAL A 89 -18.05 -19.95 -19.53
C VAL A 89 -18.81 -20.25 -20.82
N ASP A 90 -19.85 -19.49 -21.16
CA ASP A 90 -20.54 -19.61 -22.45
C ASP A 90 -19.63 -19.25 -23.63
N GLU A 91 -18.79 -18.23 -23.48
CA GLU A 91 -17.76 -17.87 -24.47
C GLU A 91 -16.72 -18.99 -24.62
N LEU A 92 -16.31 -19.61 -23.50
CA LEU A 92 -15.43 -20.77 -23.50
C LEU A 92 -16.07 -21.99 -24.18
N ASP A 93 -17.34 -22.27 -23.90
CA ASP A 93 -18.11 -23.36 -24.53
C ASP A 93 -18.33 -23.15 -26.04
N ALA A 94 -18.29 -21.89 -26.50
CA ALA A 94 -18.41 -21.55 -27.92
C ALA A 94 -17.15 -21.90 -28.74
N ILE A 95 -16.01 -22.18 -28.11
CA ILE A 95 -14.80 -22.63 -28.80
C ILE A 95 -15.04 -24.02 -29.40
N ALA A 96 -14.73 -24.19 -30.68
CA ALA A 96 -14.87 -25.49 -31.34
C ALA A 96 -14.14 -26.59 -30.56
N TYR A 97 -14.84 -27.71 -30.34
CA TYR A 97 -14.36 -28.86 -29.56
C TYR A 97 -14.28 -28.64 -28.04
N VAL A 98 -14.55 -27.43 -27.54
CA VAL A 98 -14.91 -27.22 -26.13
C VAL A 98 -16.39 -27.52 -25.99
N GLY A 99 -16.72 -28.25 -24.93
CA GLY A 99 -18.07 -28.68 -24.61
C GLY A 99 -18.13 -29.05 -23.15
N THR A 100 -19.30 -29.45 -22.66
CA THR A 100 -19.51 -29.80 -21.25
C THR A 100 -18.44 -30.75 -20.66
N PRO A 101 -17.97 -31.82 -21.35
CA PRO A 101 -16.91 -32.68 -20.80
C PRO A 101 -15.56 -31.98 -20.67
N ALA A 102 -15.22 -31.05 -21.58
CA ALA A 102 -13.99 -30.28 -21.52
C ALA A 102 -14.04 -29.28 -20.36
N ILE A 103 -15.15 -28.56 -20.19
CA ILE A 103 -15.35 -27.63 -19.08
C ILE A 103 -15.26 -28.33 -17.73
N ALA A 104 -15.85 -29.53 -17.60
CA ALA A 104 -15.75 -30.33 -16.37
C ALA A 104 -14.31 -30.79 -16.08
N ALA A 105 -13.53 -31.11 -17.12
CA ALA A 105 -12.11 -31.47 -16.96
C ALA A 105 -11.28 -30.25 -16.52
N ILE A 106 -11.54 -29.09 -17.12
CA ILE A 106 -10.93 -27.80 -16.76
C ILE A 106 -11.25 -27.45 -15.30
N GLU A 107 -12.52 -27.52 -14.90
CA GLU A 107 -12.94 -27.27 -13.52
C GLU A 107 -12.22 -28.18 -12.54
N LYS A 108 -12.20 -29.49 -12.81
CA LYS A 108 -11.53 -30.46 -11.94
C LYS A 108 -10.04 -30.12 -11.76
N PHE A 109 -9.37 -29.75 -12.84
CA PHE A 109 -7.97 -29.34 -12.78
C PHE A 109 -7.79 -28.03 -12.01
N ALA A 110 -8.62 -27.02 -12.29
CA ALA A 110 -8.61 -25.74 -11.61
C ALA A 110 -8.90 -25.87 -10.11
N VAL A 111 -9.83 -26.73 -9.71
CA VAL A 111 -10.11 -27.05 -8.30
C VAL A 111 -8.92 -27.76 -7.65
N ALA A 112 -8.25 -28.69 -8.33
CA ALA A 112 -7.06 -29.32 -7.79
C ALA A 112 -5.89 -28.35 -7.62
N LYS A 113 -5.76 -27.38 -8.54
CA LYS A 113 -4.64 -26.43 -8.59
C LYS A 113 -4.85 -25.20 -7.71
N TYR A 114 -6.04 -24.61 -7.74
CA TYR A 114 -6.42 -23.36 -7.07
C TYR A 114 -7.42 -23.57 -5.93
N GLY A 115 -8.19 -24.66 -5.97
CA GLY A 115 -9.23 -24.99 -4.99
C GLY A 115 -8.71 -25.62 -3.70
N SER A 116 -7.51 -25.28 -3.25
CA SER A 116 -7.04 -25.63 -1.90
C SER A 116 -7.88 -24.90 -0.85
N THR A 117 -9.01 -25.51 -0.46
CA THR A 117 -9.74 -25.16 0.75
C THR A 117 -8.94 -25.65 1.98
N PRO A 118 -8.64 -24.82 3.00
CA PRO A 118 -9.01 -25.24 4.34
C PRO A 118 -10.53 -25.41 4.33
N THR A 119 -11.01 -26.60 4.69
CA THR A 119 -12.42 -27.03 4.82
C THR A 119 -13.50 -25.96 4.66
N PRO A 120 -14.58 -26.21 3.89
CA PRO A 120 -15.75 -25.34 3.91
C PRO A 120 -16.37 -25.42 5.31
N ASP A 121 -16.05 -24.45 6.16
CA ASP A 121 -17.10 -23.86 6.97
C ASP A 121 -18.10 -23.26 5.96
N PRO A 122 -19.41 -23.44 6.15
CA PRO A 122 -20.39 -22.92 5.20
C PRO A 122 -20.11 -21.43 5.03
N THR A 123 -20.26 -20.96 3.80
CA THR A 123 -20.33 -19.54 3.46
C THR A 123 -20.96 -18.80 4.62
N PRO A 124 -20.24 -17.88 5.28
CA PRO A 124 -20.81 -17.12 6.36
C PRO A 124 -22.06 -16.44 5.78
N SER A 125 -23.22 -16.77 6.31
CA SER A 125 -24.46 -16.10 5.93
C SER A 125 -24.23 -14.62 6.17
N THR A 126 -24.53 -13.77 5.19
CA THR A 126 -24.47 -12.29 5.26
C THR A 126 -24.57 -11.79 6.69
N GLY A 127 -23.42 -11.43 7.29
CA GLY A 127 -23.35 -10.91 8.66
C GLY A 127 -22.52 -11.71 9.66
N GLU A 128 -21.93 -12.83 9.26
CA GLU A 128 -20.96 -13.53 10.10
C GLU A 128 -19.59 -12.81 10.05
N LYS A 129 -18.89 -12.87 11.18
CA LYS A 129 -17.68 -12.08 11.42
C LYS A 129 -16.49 -13.00 11.58
N VAL A 130 -15.45 -12.77 10.79
CA VAL A 130 -14.21 -13.54 10.84
C VAL A 130 -13.23 -12.85 11.77
N THR A 131 -12.77 -13.53 12.84
CA THR A 131 -11.78 -12.98 13.76
C THR A 131 -10.41 -13.64 13.55
N VAL A 132 -9.39 -12.84 13.27
CA VAL A 132 -8.00 -13.29 13.09
C VAL A 132 -7.06 -12.36 13.84
N GLU A 133 -6.13 -12.90 14.63
CA GLU A 133 -5.20 -12.11 15.48
C GLU A 133 -5.93 -11.06 16.36
N SER A 134 -7.11 -11.40 16.89
CA SER A 134 -8.00 -10.50 17.66
C SER A 134 -8.59 -9.31 16.88
N VAL A 135 -8.50 -9.31 15.54
CA VAL A 135 -9.16 -8.34 14.66
C VAL A 135 -10.34 -9.03 14.00
N THR A 136 -11.52 -8.44 14.16
CA THR A 136 -12.77 -8.98 13.62
C THR A 136 -13.17 -8.24 12.35
N PHE A 137 -13.35 -8.99 11.26
CA PHE A 137 -13.77 -8.50 9.95
C PHE A 137 -15.21 -8.94 9.64
N SER A 138 -15.98 -8.12 8.92
CA SER A 138 -17.19 -8.56 8.23
C SER A 138 -16.86 -9.16 6.86
N ASP A 139 -17.81 -9.89 6.26
CA ASP A 139 -17.61 -10.49 4.93
C ASP A 139 -17.23 -9.46 3.85
N ALA A 140 -17.89 -8.29 3.88
CA ALA A 140 -17.60 -7.20 2.96
C ALA A 140 -16.17 -6.66 3.14
N GLU A 141 -15.71 -6.56 4.38
CA GLU A 141 -14.35 -6.11 4.69
C GLU A 141 -13.31 -7.13 4.27
N VAL A 142 -13.58 -8.43 4.45
CA VAL A 142 -12.70 -9.50 3.97
C VAL A 142 -12.56 -9.41 2.46
N ALA A 143 -13.68 -9.32 1.73
CA ALA A 143 -13.66 -9.20 0.27
C ALA A 143 -12.85 -7.98 -0.19
N GLU A 144 -13.05 -6.83 0.45
CA GLU A 144 -12.36 -5.58 0.11
C GLU A 144 -10.85 -5.63 0.43
N VAL A 145 -10.45 -6.30 1.53
CA VAL A 145 -9.03 -6.51 1.86
C VAL A 145 -8.37 -7.41 0.80
N LEU A 146 -9.05 -8.48 0.39
CA LEU A 146 -8.51 -9.39 -0.62
C LEU A 146 -8.40 -8.69 -1.98
N ASP A 147 -9.40 -7.91 -2.39
CA ASP A 147 -9.33 -7.09 -3.61
C ASP A 147 -8.20 -6.05 -3.54
N LEU A 148 -8.10 -5.34 -2.41
CA LEU A 148 -7.00 -4.40 -2.15
C LEU A 148 -5.63 -5.05 -2.36
N LEU A 149 -5.40 -6.22 -1.76
CA LEU A 149 -4.09 -6.88 -1.78
C LEU A 149 -3.78 -7.57 -3.11
N ASN A 150 -4.79 -8.12 -3.78
CA ASN A 150 -4.59 -8.84 -5.03
C ASN A 150 -4.54 -7.91 -6.24
N ASN A 151 -5.40 -6.88 -6.28
CA ASN A 151 -5.66 -6.12 -7.50
C ASN A 151 -5.20 -4.66 -7.42
N ARG A 152 -5.15 -4.08 -6.22
CA ARG A 152 -4.89 -2.64 -6.03
C ARG A 152 -3.66 -2.32 -5.19
N PHE A 153 -2.79 -3.32 -4.97
CA PHE A 153 -1.72 -3.25 -3.99
C PHE A 153 -0.84 -2.01 -4.17
N ASP A 154 -0.23 -1.83 -5.35
CA ASP A 154 0.79 -0.79 -5.54
C ASP A 154 0.22 0.64 -5.49
N ALA A 155 -1.04 0.82 -5.90
CA ALA A 155 -1.70 2.13 -5.92
C ALA A 155 -2.20 2.55 -4.53
N GLU A 156 -2.71 1.59 -3.74
CA GLU A 156 -3.49 1.87 -2.54
C GLU A 156 -2.74 1.56 -1.24
N MET A 157 -1.82 0.60 -1.23
CA MET A 157 -1.10 0.20 0.00
C MET A 157 -0.28 1.29 0.68
N PRO A 158 0.30 2.29 -0.03
CA PRO A 158 0.91 3.45 0.62
C PRO A 158 -0.04 4.25 1.52
N LYS A 159 -1.36 4.11 1.32
CA LYS A 159 -2.42 4.81 2.07
C LYS A 159 -2.96 4.00 3.26
N VAL A 160 -2.65 2.71 3.36
CA VAL A 160 -3.15 1.82 4.42
C VAL A 160 -2.47 2.12 5.77
N GLY A 161 -1.27 2.70 5.76
CA GLY A 161 -0.52 3.03 6.97
C GLY A 161 0.15 1.83 7.65
N LEU A 162 0.60 0.85 6.85
CA LEU A 162 1.37 -0.29 7.34
C LEU A 162 2.79 0.11 7.76
N SER A 163 3.40 -0.68 8.65
CA SER A 163 4.84 -0.63 8.87
C SER A 163 5.57 -1.10 7.61
N SER A 164 6.79 -0.59 7.37
CA SER A 164 7.58 -0.99 6.19
C SER A 164 7.78 -2.50 6.12
N SER A 165 8.02 -3.18 7.25
CA SER A 165 8.20 -4.63 7.30
C SER A 165 6.95 -5.40 6.89
N ALA A 166 5.76 -4.97 7.34
CA ALA A 166 4.50 -5.60 6.97
C ALA A 166 4.15 -5.34 5.49
N TYR A 167 4.38 -4.11 5.02
CA TYR A 167 4.22 -3.73 3.62
C TYR A 167 5.05 -4.63 2.70
N PHE A 168 6.36 -4.74 2.94
CA PHE A 168 7.24 -5.56 2.09
C PHE A 168 6.90 -7.05 2.17
N SER A 169 6.52 -7.54 3.34
CA SER A 169 6.16 -8.97 3.48
C SER A 169 4.88 -9.32 2.73
N LEU A 170 3.89 -8.42 2.69
CA LEU A 170 2.68 -8.60 1.88
C LEU A 170 2.95 -8.40 0.38
N HIS A 171 3.87 -7.50 0.01
CA HIS A 171 4.27 -7.29 -1.38
C HIS A 171 4.95 -8.54 -1.96
N ASP A 172 5.87 -9.14 -1.20
CA ASP A 172 6.67 -10.30 -1.60
C ASP A 172 5.92 -11.64 -1.42
N ALA A 173 4.76 -11.64 -0.77
CA ALA A 173 3.99 -12.84 -0.53
C ALA A 173 3.43 -13.43 -1.84
N PRO A 174 3.32 -14.78 -1.95
CA PRO A 174 2.65 -15.42 -3.08
C PRO A 174 1.20 -14.97 -3.17
N ARG A 175 0.82 -14.46 -4.35
CA ARG A 175 -0.54 -14.03 -4.69
C ARG A 175 -1.18 -14.99 -5.69
N PRO A 176 -2.52 -15.10 -5.72
CA PRO A 176 -3.47 -14.32 -4.91
C PRO A 176 -3.61 -14.80 -3.46
N PHE A 177 -3.98 -13.88 -2.57
CA PHE A 177 -4.54 -14.21 -1.26
C PHE A 177 -5.99 -14.64 -1.42
N THR A 178 -6.36 -15.79 -0.88
CA THR A 178 -7.72 -16.34 -0.96
C THR A 178 -8.50 -16.21 0.35
N SER A 179 -7.85 -15.81 1.44
CA SER A 179 -8.48 -15.64 2.75
C SER A 179 -7.73 -14.66 3.64
N ILE A 180 -8.44 -14.05 4.60
CA ILE A 180 -7.83 -13.15 5.58
C ILE A 180 -6.86 -13.90 6.51
N GLN A 181 -7.03 -15.21 6.69
CA GLN A 181 -6.10 -16.07 7.43
C GLN A 181 -4.77 -16.22 6.69
N GLN A 182 -4.77 -16.33 5.35
CA GLN A 182 -3.54 -16.35 4.55
C GLN A 182 -2.79 -15.01 4.63
N VAL A 183 -3.55 -13.90 4.62
CA VAL A 183 -2.99 -12.56 4.84
C VAL A 183 -2.33 -12.49 6.23
N ALA A 184 -3.03 -12.93 7.28
CA ALA A 184 -2.50 -12.94 8.64
C ALA A 184 -1.32 -13.90 8.85
N ALA A 185 -1.25 -14.99 8.11
CA ALA A 185 -0.12 -15.93 8.14
C ALA A 185 1.15 -15.35 7.48
N THR A 186 1.04 -14.22 6.76
CA THR A 186 2.18 -13.56 6.14
C THR A 186 3.12 -13.01 7.21
N LYS A 187 4.42 -13.22 7.02
CA LYS A 187 5.45 -12.76 7.95
C LYS A 187 5.27 -11.26 8.25
N ASN A 188 5.44 -10.84 9.50
CA ASN A 188 5.28 -9.46 9.96
C ASN A 188 3.85 -8.88 9.86
N VAL A 189 2.84 -9.69 9.51
CA VAL A 189 1.43 -9.28 9.52
C VAL A 189 0.78 -9.81 10.80
N GLY A 190 0.74 -8.96 11.82
CA GLY A 190 0.04 -9.24 13.08
C GLY A 190 -1.18 -8.34 13.26
N THR A 191 -1.75 -8.33 14.48
CA THR A 191 -2.91 -7.51 14.86
C THR A 191 -2.82 -6.06 14.35
N VAL A 192 -1.69 -5.38 14.53
CA VAL A 192 -1.52 -3.97 14.11
C VAL A 192 -1.70 -3.78 12.60
N ALA A 193 -1.13 -4.68 11.79
CA ALA A 193 -1.25 -4.62 10.33
C ALA A 193 -2.67 -4.95 9.88
N LEU A 194 -3.30 -5.96 10.48
CA LEU A 194 -4.69 -6.33 10.20
C LEU A 194 -5.68 -5.22 10.61
N THR A 195 -5.46 -4.56 11.74
CA THR A 195 -6.24 -3.39 12.15
C THR A 195 -6.07 -2.22 11.17
N ALA A 196 -4.87 -2.01 10.63
CA ALA A 196 -4.63 -0.98 9.62
C ALA A 196 -5.35 -1.30 8.29
N LEU A 197 -5.27 -2.55 7.82
CA LEU A 197 -6.01 -3.03 6.64
C LEU A 197 -7.52 -2.87 6.84
N LYS A 198 -8.05 -3.34 7.98
CA LYS A 198 -9.47 -3.18 8.34
C LYS A 198 -9.91 -1.72 8.29
N ARG A 199 -9.18 -0.84 8.97
CA ARG A 199 -9.50 0.60 8.99
C ARG A 199 -9.53 1.20 7.59
N TYR A 200 -8.59 0.79 6.74
CA TYR A 200 -8.54 1.25 5.38
C TYR A 200 -9.78 0.83 4.59
N VAL A 201 -10.13 -0.46 4.60
CA VAL A 201 -11.29 -0.96 3.86
C VAL A 201 -12.62 -0.46 4.43
N ASP A 202 -12.72 -0.30 5.76
CA ASP A 202 -13.89 0.31 6.41
C ASP A 202 -14.13 1.73 5.86
N SER A 203 -13.06 2.47 5.54
CA SER A 203 -13.18 3.81 4.94
C SER A 203 -13.64 3.79 3.47
N GLN A 204 -13.48 2.66 2.77
CA GLN A 204 -13.91 2.50 1.38
C GLN A 204 -15.35 1.98 1.28
N LEU A 205 -15.78 1.14 2.23
CA LEU A 205 -17.08 0.47 2.23
C LEU A 205 -18.24 1.35 2.72
N ILE A 206 -17.98 2.51 3.30
CA ILE A 206 -19.03 3.46 3.70
C ILE A 206 -19.22 4.50 2.58
N PRO A 207 -20.37 4.51 1.86
CA PRO A 207 -20.72 5.61 0.97
C PRO A 207 -21.19 6.81 1.82
N GLY A 208 -20.24 7.53 2.40
CA GLY A 208 -20.49 8.65 3.32
C GLY A 208 -19.20 9.11 3.97
N PRO A 209 -19.16 10.30 4.61
CA PRO A 209 -17.93 10.83 5.20
C PRO A 209 -17.30 9.76 6.11
N THR A 210 -16.05 9.43 5.80
CA THR A 210 -15.23 8.38 6.41
C THR A 210 -15.44 8.27 7.92
N PRO A 211 -15.46 7.04 8.49
CA PRO A 211 -15.72 6.86 9.91
C PRO A 211 -14.69 7.63 10.74
N GLU A 212 -15.21 8.39 11.70
CA GLU A 212 -14.47 9.09 12.75
C GLU A 212 -13.42 8.12 13.35
N PRO A 213 -12.18 8.56 13.62
CA PRO A 213 -11.13 7.66 14.10
C PRO A 213 -11.58 6.92 15.36
N ASP A 214 -11.49 5.59 15.32
CA ASP A 214 -11.77 4.70 16.44
C ASP A 214 -10.93 5.14 17.67
N PRO A 215 -11.58 5.54 18.79
CA PRO A 215 -10.89 5.98 20.00
C PRO A 215 -10.16 4.85 20.74
N SER A 216 -10.17 3.60 20.27
CA SER A 216 -9.61 2.42 20.95
C SER A 216 -8.10 2.51 21.31
N GLY A 217 -7.33 3.40 20.68
CA GLY A 217 -5.93 3.69 21.03
C GLY A 217 -5.69 5.01 21.77
N CYS A 218 -6.74 5.80 21.97
CA CYS A 218 -6.65 7.15 22.51
C CYS A 218 -6.91 7.17 24.02
N VAL A 219 -5.95 7.70 24.79
CA VAL A 219 -6.04 7.84 26.25
C VAL A 219 -6.67 9.16 26.70
N ALA A 220 -7.10 10.00 25.76
CA ALA A 220 -7.70 11.29 26.07
C ALA A 220 -9.04 11.12 26.79
N THR A 221 -9.39 12.07 27.66
CA THR A 221 -10.66 12.07 28.41
C THR A 221 -11.59 13.21 27.99
N GLY A 222 -11.19 14.06 27.04
CA GLY A 222 -11.81 15.35 26.81
C GLY A 222 -11.43 16.35 27.89
N GLY A 223 -11.77 17.62 27.69
CA GLY A 223 -11.39 18.68 28.61
C GLY A 223 -11.67 20.08 28.10
N THR A 224 -11.08 21.07 28.75
CA THR A 224 -11.07 22.46 28.28
C THR A 224 -9.63 22.95 28.28
N TYR A 225 -9.14 23.33 27.10
CA TYR A 225 -7.75 23.75 26.88
C TYR A 225 -7.76 25.13 26.24
N ASP A 226 -7.08 26.10 26.87
CA ASP A 226 -7.13 27.52 26.46
C ASP A 226 -8.55 28.02 26.18
N THR A 227 -9.51 27.71 27.06
CA THR A 227 -10.96 28.03 26.95
C THR A 227 -11.74 27.24 25.89
N VAL A 228 -11.10 26.40 25.07
CA VAL A 228 -11.76 25.55 24.07
C VAL A 228 -12.14 24.21 24.68
N LYS A 229 -13.43 23.88 24.66
CA LYS A 229 -13.94 22.60 25.17
C LYS A 229 -13.82 21.50 24.11
N PHE A 230 -13.35 20.32 24.52
CA PHE A 230 -13.30 19.09 23.72
C PHE A 230 -14.14 18.00 24.40
N THR A 231 -14.92 17.26 23.64
CA THR A 231 -15.34 15.91 24.01
C THR A 231 -14.14 14.97 23.92
N GLN A 232 -14.27 13.77 24.50
CA GLN A 232 -13.24 12.74 24.37
C GLN A 232 -12.92 12.43 22.89
N VAL A 233 -13.96 12.21 22.07
CA VAL A 233 -13.82 11.89 20.63
C VAL A 233 -13.14 13.03 19.87
N GLU A 234 -13.56 14.28 20.12
CA GLU A 234 -12.95 15.45 19.50
C GLU A 234 -11.47 15.60 19.87
N GLU A 235 -11.11 15.34 21.13
CA GLU A 235 -9.71 15.41 21.57
C GLU A 235 -8.87 14.31 20.91
N CYS A 236 -9.39 13.08 20.85
CA CYS A 236 -8.72 11.97 20.18
C CYS A 236 -8.45 12.28 18.71
N HIS A 237 -9.45 12.81 18.01
CA HIS A 237 -9.30 13.18 16.60
C HIS A 237 -8.30 14.34 16.43
N ALA A 238 -8.32 15.33 17.33
CA ALA A 238 -7.35 16.42 17.31
C ALA A 238 -5.90 15.94 17.54
N VAL A 239 -5.70 15.02 18.48
CA VAL A 239 -4.39 14.40 18.73
C VAL A 239 -3.93 13.60 17.51
N ASP A 240 -4.81 12.82 16.89
CA ASP A 240 -4.49 12.05 15.68
C ASP A 240 -4.12 12.96 14.51
N PHE A 241 -4.91 14.02 14.29
CA PHE A 241 -4.61 15.07 13.31
C PHE A 241 -3.22 15.68 13.54
N MET A 242 -2.89 16.10 14.76
CA MET A 242 -1.58 16.69 15.05
C MET A 242 -0.43 15.71 14.82
N ASN A 243 -0.64 14.43 15.12
CA ASN A 243 0.39 13.39 14.97
C ASN A 243 0.57 12.93 13.53
N ARG A 244 -0.48 12.96 12.69
CA ARG A 244 -0.48 12.34 11.36
C ARG A 244 -0.60 13.34 10.21
N ALA A 245 -1.36 14.42 10.35
CA ALA A 245 -1.59 15.36 9.26
C ALA A 245 -0.29 16.00 8.78
N ARG A 246 -0.09 16.08 7.47
CA ARG A 246 1.11 16.69 6.89
C ARG A 246 1.14 18.19 7.18
N PHE A 247 2.31 18.82 7.16
CA PHE A 247 2.41 20.27 7.37
C PHE A 247 1.48 20.99 6.39
N SER A 248 1.48 20.58 5.12
CA SER A 248 0.57 21.07 4.07
C SER A 248 -0.92 20.96 4.40
N GLU A 249 -1.35 19.95 5.15
CA GLU A 249 -2.75 19.74 5.56
C GLU A 249 -3.14 20.60 6.77
N MET A 250 -2.15 21.03 7.56
CA MET A 250 -2.35 21.92 8.71
C MET A 250 -2.47 23.41 8.32
N GLY A 251 -2.81 23.72 7.06
CA GLY A 251 -2.86 25.09 6.54
C GLY A 251 -3.84 26.02 7.24
N ALA A 252 -4.88 25.48 7.88
CA ALA A 252 -5.88 26.24 8.64
C ALA A 252 -5.37 26.73 10.01
N LEU A 253 -4.25 26.21 10.51
CA LEU A 253 -3.69 26.61 11.79
C LEU A 253 -2.88 27.91 11.64
N PRO A 254 -2.88 28.79 12.67
CA PRO A 254 -1.94 29.92 12.73
C PRO A 254 -0.50 29.43 12.62
N ASP A 255 0.40 30.19 11.99
CA ASP A 255 1.77 29.74 11.66
C ASP A 255 2.53 29.15 12.87
N LYS A 256 2.43 29.78 14.04
CA LYS A 256 3.05 29.28 15.27
C LYS A 256 2.41 27.97 15.75
N GLY A 257 1.08 27.88 15.74
CA GLY A 257 0.34 26.67 16.12
C GLY A 257 0.62 25.50 15.19
N ARG A 258 0.61 25.77 13.88
CA ARG A 258 0.97 24.82 12.83
C ARG A 258 2.36 24.24 13.04
N LEU A 259 3.36 25.10 13.30
CA LEU A 259 4.73 24.66 13.52
C LEU A 259 4.87 23.82 14.79
N VAL A 260 4.24 24.22 15.89
CA VAL A 260 4.28 23.44 17.14
C VAL A 260 3.60 22.08 16.94
N ALA A 261 2.39 22.04 16.39
CA ALA A 261 1.66 20.80 16.12
C ALA A 261 2.53 19.83 15.29
N TYR A 262 3.14 20.33 14.22
CA TYR A 262 4.03 19.55 13.36
C TYR A 262 5.33 19.07 14.04
N GLN A 263 5.84 19.82 15.02
CA GLN A 263 7.06 19.45 15.76
C GLN A 263 6.86 18.28 16.74
N GLY A 264 5.62 18.02 17.16
CA GLY A 264 5.27 16.88 18.02
C GLY A 264 4.95 15.60 17.23
N LYS A 265 5.46 15.48 16.00
CA LYS A 265 5.39 14.25 15.21
C LYS A 265 6.55 13.30 15.55
N PRO A 266 6.32 11.98 15.47
CA PRO A 266 7.39 11.00 15.65
C PRO A 266 8.45 11.19 14.57
N ARG A 267 9.72 11.24 14.97
CA ARG A 267 10.86 11.23 14.04
C ARG A 267 11.20 9.81 13.66
N LEU A 268 11.64 9.63 12.41
CA LEU A 268 12.06 8.33 11.86
C LEU A 268 13.20 7.68 12.67
N ALA A 269 14.09 8.48 13.27
CA ALA A 269 15.31 8.00 13.91
C ALA A 269 15.24 7.76 15.44
N ASP A 270 14.32 8.41 16.17
CA ASP A 270 14.28 8.33 17.64
C ASP A 270 12.92 7.89 18.22
N GLY A 271 11.90 7.70 17.38
CA GLY A 271 10.57 7.26 17.79
C GLY A 271 9.88 8.14 18.82
N SER A 272 10.40 9.35 19.08
CA SER A 272 10.01 10.12 20.27
C SER A 272 9.25 11.39 19.93
N ARG A 273 8.13 11.54 20.66
CA ARG A 273 7.11 12.60 20.67
C ARG A 273 6.05 12.44 19.60
N THR A 274 5.00 11.72 19.98
CA THR A 274 3.62 11.98 19.56
C THR A 274 2.96 12.80 20.65
N TRP A 275 2.05 13.71 20.30
CA TRP A 275 1.12 14.29 21.25
C TRP A 275 0.29 13.18 21.88
N ALA A 276 0.21 13.13 23.21
CA ALA A 276 -0.65 12.19 23.92
C ALA A 276 -2.03 12.80 24.20
N THR A 277 -2.10 14.13 24.36
CA THR A 277 -3.33 14.87 24.68
C THR A 277 -3.32 16.24 24.02
N ALA A 278 -4.50 16.86 23.87
CA ALA A 278 -4.58 18.25 23.41
C ALA A 278 -4.03 19.24 24.45
N ALA A 279 -3.98 18.84 25.73
CA ALA A 279 -3.40 19.62 26.81
C ALA A 279 -1.90 19.88 26.60
N GLU A 280 -1.15 18.87 26.15
CA GLU A 280 0.29 19.02 25.86
C GLU A 280 0.55 20.07 24.77
N TYR A 281 -0.26 20.05 23.72
CA TYR A 281 -0.20 21.06 22.66
C TYR A 281 -0.58 22.45 23.18
N ALA A 282 -1.70 22.58 23.91
CA ALA A 282 -2.15 23.84 24.48
C ALA A 282 -1.14 24.47 25.44
N ASN A 283 -0.46 23.66 26.26
CA ASN A 283 0.56 24.12 27.19
C ASN A 283 1.89 24.54 26.53
N SER A 284 2.03 24.36 25.21
CA SER A 284 3.23 24.75 24.49
C SER A 284 3.37 26.27 24.38
N SER A 285 4.60 26.77 24.51
CA SER A 285 4.85 28.21 24.47
C SER A 285 4.39 28.87 23.16
N GLY A 286 3.54 29.89 23.30
CA GLY A 286 2.96 30.64 22.18
C GLY A 286 1.73 29.98 21.54
N ILE A 287 1.20 28.93 22.16
CA ILE A 287 -0.12 28.38 21.87
C ILE A 287 -1.15 29.07 22.78
N GLY A 288 -2.33 29.30 22.23
CA GLY A 288 -3.44 29.92 22.94
C GLY A 288 -4.75 29.59 22.23
N THR A 289 -5.85 30.19 22.70
CA THR A 289 -7.23 29.85 22.31
C THR A 289 -7.43 29.74 20.79
N THR A 290 -6.89 30.67 20.00
CA THR A 290 -7.02 30.66 18.54
C THR A 290 -6.39 29.43 17.90
N ALA A 291 -5.20 29.02 18.37
CA ALA A 291 -4.49 27.87 17.82
C ALA A 291 -5.16 26.54 18.24
N VAL A 292 -5.67 26.46 19.48
CA VAL A 292 -6.40 25.29 19.96
C VAL A 292 -7.75 25.14 19.24
N ALA A 293 -8.48 26.24 19.04
CA ALA A 293 -9.74 26.23 18.29
C ALA A 293 -9.52 25.83 16.81
N ALA A 294 -8.43 26.31 16.20
CA ALA A 294 -8.06 25.95 14.83
C ALA A 294 -7.73 24.45 14.70
N VAL A 295 -7.01 23.86 15.66
CA VAL A 295 -6.77 22.41 15.70
C VAL A 295 -8.09 21.65 15.76
N LYS A 296 -8.98 22.01 16.70
CA LYS A 296 -10.28 21.36 16.85
C LYS A 296 -11.08 21.38 15.54
N SER A 297 -11.16 22.56 14.91
CA SER A 297 -11.92 22.74 13.67
C SER A 297 -11.28 22.01 12.49
N ALA A 298 -9.95 22.05 12.35
CA ALA A 298 -9.25 21.40 11.26
C ALA A 298 -9.38 19.87 11.36
N ALA A 299 -9.17 19.34 12.57
CA ALA A 299 -9.29 17.92 12.86
C ALA A 299 -10.68 17.38 12.49
N ALA A 300 -11.76 18.09 12.84
CA ALA A 300 -13.12 17.66 12.55
C ALA A 300 -13.41 17.42 11.05
N SER A 301 -12.68 18.09 10.15
CA SER A 301 -12.81 17.95 8.69
C SER A 301 -11.69 17.13 8.04
N TRP A 302 -10.70 16.72 8.83
CA TRP A 302 -9.54 16.02 8.33
C TRP A 302 -9.77 14.52 8.35
N THR A 303 -9.31 13.84 7.31
CA THR A 303 -9.29 12.39 7.23
C THR A 303 -7.86 11.96 6.93
N ALA A 304 -7.37 10.99 7.69
CA ALA A 304 -6.06 10.39 7.44
C ALA A 304 -6.05 9.73 6.05
N ASN A 305 -5.12 10.15 5.18
CA ASN A 305 -4.92 9.56 3.85
C ASN A 305 -3.75 8.55 3.82
N GLY A 306 -3.23 8.17 4.99
CA GLY A 306 -2.11 7.24 5.12
C GLY A 306 -0.75 7.78 4.71
N LEU A 307 -0.63 9.07 4.37
CA LEU A 307 0.66 9.70 4.02
C LEU A 307 1.16 10.53 5.22
N PRO A 308 1.97 9.95 6.14
CA PRO A 308 2.33 10.63 7.39
C PRO A 308 3.30 11.81 7.23
N TYR A 309 3.85 12.03 6.04
CA TYR A 309 4.90 13.02 5.79
C TYR A 309 4.65 13.84 4.53
N ASP A 310 5.18 15.07 4.52
CA ASP A 310 5.14 15.96 3.36
C ASP A 310 5.94 15.42 2.18
N THR A 311 5.67 15.95 1.00
CA THR A 311 6.44 15.71 -0.22
C THR A 311 7.46 16.82 -0.41
N VAL A 312 8.49 16.62 -1.23
CA VAL A 312 9.43 17.67 -1.62
C VAL A 312 8.68 18.87 -2.20
N ALA A 313 7.67 18.64 -3.04
CA ALA A 313 6.84 19.70 -3.58
C ALA A 313 6.11 20.51 -2.50
N THR A 314 5.47 19.84 -1.52
CA THR A 314 4.74 20.56 -0.46
C THR A 314 5.67 21.24 0.52
N THR A 315 6.81 20.63 0.88
CA THR A 315 7.86 21.28 1.66
C THR A 315 8.40 22.50 0.94
N TRP A 316 8.69 22.39 -0.37
CA TRP A 316 9.15 23.52 -1.18
C TRP A 316 8.13 24.65 -1.16
N ALA A 317 6.84 24.39 -1.36
CA ALA A 317 5.80 25.41 -1.31
C ALA A 317 5.72 26.12 0.06
N ASN A 318 6.06 25.43 1.15
CA ASN A 318 5.96 25.92 2.53
C ASN A 318 7.31 26.30 3.18
N ARG A 319 8.40 26.30 2.40
CA ARG A 319 9.79 26.38 2.90
C ARG A 319 10.10 27.56 3.82
N SER A 320 9.53 28.74 3.57
CA SER A 320 9.71 29.91 4.43
C SER A 320 9.15 29.71 5.84
N LYS A 321 8.01 29.01 5.96
CA LYS A 321 7.37 28.69 7.24
C LYS A 321 8.06 27.54 7.99
N LEU A 322 8.76 26.70 7.24
CA LEU A 322 9.50 25.55 7.75
C LEU A 322 10.97 25.86 8.05
N LEU A 323 11.44 27.11 7.89
CA LEU A 323 12.83 27.48 8.14
C LEU A 323 13.24 27.12 9.58
N ASN A 324 14.30 26.32 9.71
CA ASN A 324 14.82 25.72 10.93
C ASN A 324 13.86 24.72 11.64
N GLY A 325 12.69 24.47 11.06
CA GLY A 325 11.73 23.47 11.51
C GLY A 325 12.15 22.06 11.08
N PRO A 326 11.67 21.02 11.80
CA PRO A 326 11.86 19.65 11.36
C PRO A 326 11.07 19.42 10.06
N VAL A 327 11.58 18.54 9.20
CA VAL A 327 10.88 17.99 8.04
C VAL A 327 11.29 16.54 7.94
N ALA A 328 10.34 15.67 7.63
CA ALA A 328 10.59 14.26 7.38
C ALA A 328 9.93 13.84 6.07
N PHE A 329 10.52 12.84 5.44
CA PHE A 329 10.15 12.27 4.16
C PHE A 329 10.16 10.75 4.29
N ASN A 330 9.03 10.12 3.96
CA ASN A 330 8.96 8.66 3.89
C ASN A 330 9.69 8.11 2.66
N ARG A 331 9.61 8.83 1.55
CA ARG A 331 10.08 8.37 0.25
C ARG A 331 10.41 9.56 -0.63
N VAL A 332 11.69 9.74 -0.91
CA VAL A 332 12.21 10.71 -1.87
C VAL A 332 13.30 10.06 -2.71
N TYR A 333 13.40 10.44 -3.96
CA TYR A 333 14.38 9.92 -4.89
C TYR A 333 15.65 10.79 -4.86
N ALA A 334 16.80 10.20 -4.54
CA ALA A 334 18.09 10.88 -4.59
C ALA A 334 18.62 10.82 -6.03
N THR A 335 18.63 11.96 -6.72
CA THR A 335 18.94 12.04 -8.16
C THR A 335 20.43 12.14 -8.46
N LYS A 336 21.19 12.92 -7.69
CA LYS A 336 22.63 13.12 -7.91
C LYS A 336 23.32 13.62 -6.64
N MET A 337 24.62 13.31 -6.54
CA MET A 337 25.51 13.93 -5.57
C MET A 337 25.74 15.40 -5.90
N LEU A 338 25.82 16.22 -4.86
CA LEU A 338 26.29 17.59 -4.96
C LEU A 338 27.79 17.64 -4.67
N PRO A 339 28.55 18.55 -5.33
CA PRO A 339 29.99 18.64 -5.13
C PRO A 339 30.34 19.05 -3.70
N ASP A 340 31.36 18.40 -3.15
CA ASP A 340 31.88 18.58 -1.79
C ASP A 340 32.19 20.03 -1.40
N SER A 341 32.59 20.84 -2.37
CA SER A 341 32.92 22.25 -2.19
C SER A 341 31.73 23.11 -1.76
N ALA A 342 30.50 22.62 -1.94
CA ALA A 342 29.30 23.35 -1.55
C ALA A 342 29.01 23.28 -0.04
N HIS A 343 29.46 22.23 0.67
CA HIS A 343 29.10 22.00 2.07
C HIS A 343 30.23 21.32 2.87
N SER A 344 31.12 22.13 3.48
CA SER A 344 32.23 21.60 4.29
C SER A 344 31.72 20.72 5.45
N GLY A 345 32.18 19.47 5.53
CA GLY A 345 31.81 18.53 6.60
C GLY A 345 30.52 17.74 6.34
N PHE A 346 29.83 17.99 5.22
CA PHE A 346 28.63 17.26 4.81
C PHE A 346 28.86 16.52 3.49
N GLN A 347 28.00 15.54 3.23
CA GLN A 347 27.72 14.98 1.91
C GLN A 347 26.27 15.29 1.60
N CYS A 348 26.03 15.86 0.42
CA CYS A 348 24.69 16.26 0.03
C CYS A 348 24.27 15.63 -1.29
N ALA A 349 22.99 15.34 -1.42
CA ALA A 349 22.36 14.89 -2.65
C ALA A 349 21.10 15.70 -2.95
N GLU A 350 20.79 15.84 -4.23
CA GLU A 350 19.53 16.41 -4.69
C GLU A 350 18.42 15.36 -4.55
N ILE A 351 17.40 15.65 -3.73
CA ILE A 351 16.24 14.79 -3.50
C ILE A 351 14.97 15.36 -4.14
N ARG A 352 14.13 14.49 -4.70
CA ARG A 352 12.89 14.82 -5.41
C ARG A 352 11.76 13.85 -5.02
N ASP A 353 10.52 14.21 -5.32
CA ASP A 353 9.39 13.27 -5.15
C ASP A 353 9.46 12.10 -6.14
N THR A 354 9.84 12.41 -7.39
CA THR A 354 10.12 11.44 -8.45
C THR A 354 11.41 11.86 -9.18
N PRO A 355 12.05 10.97 -9.97
CA PRO A 355 13.28 11.31 -10.67
C PRO A 355 13.18 12.57 -11.56
N THR A 356 11.98 12.88 -12.05
CA THR A 356 11.71 14.00 -12.96
C THR A 356 10.91 15.15 -12.33
N ALA A 357 10.50 15.05 -11.06
CA ALA A 357 9.72 16.10 -10.40
C ALA A 357 10.49 17.43 -10.40
N PRO A 358 9.89 18.59 -10.73
CA PRO A 358 10.65 19.83 -10.93
C PRO A 358 11.24 20.42 -9.65
N ASN A 359 10.55 20.24 -8.51
CA ASN A 359 11.01 20.72 -7.21
C ASN A 359 12.05 19.76 -6.61
N TYR A 360 13.05 20.30 -5.95
CA TYR A 360 14.08 19.52 -5.27
C TYR A 360 14.54 20.19 -3.98
N LEU A 361 15.11 19.40 -3.08
CA LEU A 361 15.85 19.89 -1.91
C LEU A 361 17.25 19.28 -1.91
N ASN A 362 18.20 19.95 -1.26
CA ASN A 362 19.52 19.40 -1.00
C ASN A 362 19.48 18.66 0.34
N LEU A 363 19.43 17.33 0.33
CA LEU A 363 19.53 16.54 1.55
C LEU A 363 21.00 16.41 1.93
N CYS A 364 21.38 16.97 3.08
CA CYS A 364 22.76 17.03 3.57
C CYS A 364 22.93 16.22 4.85
N VAL A 365 23.89 15.29 4.85
CA VAL A 365 24.22 14.42 5.98
C VAL A 365 25.67 14.66 6.41
N PRO A 366 25.97 14.77 7.72
CA PRO A 366 27.35 14.94 8.18
C PRO A 366 28.25 13.75 7.82
N ARG A 367 29.46 14.03 7.33
CA ARG A 367 30.45 13.00 6.89
C ARG A 367 30.90 12.04 7.98
N TYR A 368 30.82 12.41 9.25
CA TYR A 368 31.24 11.54 10.34
C TYR A 368 30.16 10.50 10.71
N ILE A 369 28.91 10.69 10.27
CA ILE A 369 27.82 9.71 10.45
C ILE A 369 27.94 8.56 9.43
N CYS A 370 28.80 8.75 8.44
CA CYS A 370 29.01 7.89 7.29
C CYS A 370 29.87 6.63 7.55
N GLU A 371 30.35 6.41 8.78
CA GLU A 371 31.16 5.24 9.14
C GLU A 371 30.33 3.99 9.53
N GLY A 372 29.00 4.04 9.43
CA GLY A 372 28.13 2.88 9.68
C GLY A 372 26.70 3.00 9.14
N ALA A 373 26.44 4.01 8.30
CA ALA A 373 25.15 4.34 7.71
C ALA A 373 25.33 4.62 6.22
N ILE A 374 24.27 4.45 5.42
CA ILE A 374 24.34 4.63 3.97
C ILE A 374 24.70 6.08 3.65
N CYS A 375 25.94 6.29 3.22
CA CYS A 375 26.34 7.50 2.53
C CYS A 375 25.68 7.51 1.14
N PHE A 376 25.35 8.70 0.64
CA PHE A 376 24.70 8.86 -0.67
C PHE A 376 25.38 8.18 -1.89
N PRO A 377 26.69 7.81 -1.92
CA PRO A 377 27.22 7.05 -3.05
C PRO A 377 26.43 5.78 -3.40
N GLU A 378 25.76 5.15 -2.43
CA GLU A 378 24.90 3.98 -2.66
C GLU A 378 23.40 4.33 -2.79
N GLY A 379 23.01 5.55 -2.43
CA GLY A 379 21.61 6.01 -2.41
C GLY A 379 21.20 6.80 -3.66
N VAL A 380 22.16 7.35 -4.42
CA VAL A 380 21.87 8.02 -5.70
C VAL A 380 21.31 7.01 -6.70
N GLY A 381 20.28 7.43 -7.42
CA GLY A 381 19.54 6.55 -8.32
C GLY A 381 18.47 5.70 -7.61
N GLY A 382 18.18 5.96 -6.33
CA GLY A 382 17.21 5.20 -5.56
C GLY A 382 16.36 6.03 -4.62
N TYR A 383 15.35 5.38 -4.03
CA TYR A 383 14.49 5.97 -3.02
C TYR A 383 15.11 5.86 -1.62
N VAL A 384 15.00 6.95 -0.87
CA VAL A 384 15.45 7.06 0.52
C VAL A 384 14.33 7.64 1.39
N ALA A 385 14.36 7.29 2.66
CA ALA A 385 13.65 8.00 3.72
C ALA A 385 14.63 8.92 4.45
N ALA A 386 14.18 10.12 4.81
CA ALA A 386 15.04 11.12 5.42
C ALA A 386 14.27 12.06 6.32
N ASP A 387 14.87 12.46 7.43
CA ASP A 387 14.39 13.56 8.27
C ASP A 387 15.53 14.53 8.58
N GLY A 388 15.17 15.76 8.92
CA GLY A 388 16.15 16.79 9.20
C GLY A 388 15.53 18.14 9.51
N LYS A 389 16.35 19.18 9.55
CA LYS A 389 15.88 20.57 9.65
C LYS A 389 16.04 21.27 8.31
N LEU A 390 14.98 21.94 7.88
CA LEU A 390 15.03 22.73 6.66
C LEU A 390 15.83 24.02 6.89
N ARG A 391 16.77 24.34 5.99
CA ARG A 391 17.62 25.53 6.03
C ARG A 391 17.64 26.22 4.67
N SER A 392 17.93 27.52 4.69
CA SER A 392 18.31 28.25 3.49
C SER A 392 19.81 28.06 3.27
N GLY A 393 20.17 27.42 2.16
CA GLY A 393 21.55 27.22 1.72
C GLY A 393 22.05 28.33 0.79
N THR A 394 23.29 28.19 0.33
CA THR A 394 23.90 29.04 -0.70
C THR A 394 23.31 28.70 -2.07
N GLY A 395 22.14 29.25 -2.36
CA GLY A 395 21.47 29.15 -3.67
C GLY A 395 20.35 28.11 -3.77
N ASN A 396 20.15 27.27 -2.74
CA ASN A 396 19.07 26.29 -2.68
C ASN A 396 18.60 26.03 -1.24
N TRP A 397 17.47 25.33 -1.09
CA TRP A 397 16.97 24.90 0.22
C TRP A 397 17.55 23.54 0.59
N GLU A 398 18.00 23.43 1.83
CA GLU A 398 18.70 22.26 2.35
C GLU A 398 17.88 21.57 3.43
N LEU A 399 17.78 20.24 3.37
CA LEU A 399 17.38 19.44 4.52
C LEU A 399 18.65 18.94 5.20
N VAL A 400 18.99 19.52 6.35
CA VAL A 400 20.15 19.07 7.13
C VAL A 400 19.70 17.99 8.08
N SER A 401 20.06 16.75 7.76
CA SER A 401 19.78 15.59 8.62
C SER A 401 20.75 15.56 9.79
N ASN A 402 20.21 15.31 10.99
CA ASN A 402 21.00 14.99 12.18
C ASN A 402 21.01 13.48 12.46
N GLY A 403 20.34 12.69 11.62
CA GLY A 403 20.10 11.26 11.81
C GLY A 403 20.51 10.42 10.60
N LEU A 404 20.12 9.16 10.62
CA LEU A 404 20.39 8.20 9.56
C LEU A 404 19.48 8.47 8.35
N VAL A 405 20.04 8.43 7.14
CA VAL A 405 19.27 8.33 5.90
C VAL A 405 19.15 6.86 5.57
N TYR A 406 17.92 6.39 5.39
CA TYR A 406 17.65 4.98 5.13
C TYR A 406 17.38 4.78 3.65
N LYS A 407 18.20 3.95 2.99
CA LYS A 407 17.85 3.44 1.65
C LYS A 407 16.69 2.47 1.80
N LEU A 408 15.68 2.63 0.95
CA LEU A 408 14.59 1.66 0.87
C LEU A 408 15.09 0.47 0.04
N ALA A 409 15.04 -0.74 0.60
CA ALA A 409 15.51 -1.95 -0.09
C ALA A 409 14.68 -2.19 -1.35
N ASN A 410 15.37 -2.53 -2.46
CA ASN A 410 14.80 -2.90 -3.76
C ASN A 410 13.64 -2.01 -4.24
N SER A 411 13.99 -0.90 -4.89
CA SER A 411 13.11 -0.29 -5.89
C SER A 411 13.75 -0.54 -7.26
N PRO A 412 13.00 -0.97 -8.28
CA PRO A 412 13.48 -0.88 -9.66
C PRO A 412 13.90 0.55 -10.02
#